data_AF-A0A0P4WES4-F1
#
_entry.id   AF-A0A0P4WES4-F1
#
_cell.length_a   1.000
_cell.length_b   1.000
_cell.length_c   1.000
_cell.angle_alpha   90.00
_cell.angle_beta   90.00
_cell.angle_gamma   90.00
#
_symmetry.space_group_name_H-M   'P 1'
#
loop_
_entity.id
_entity.type
_entity.pdbx_description
1 polymer ?
#
loop_
_entity_poly.entity_id
_entity_poly.type
_entity_poly.pdbx_seq_one_letter_code
_entity_poly.pdbx_strand_id
1 'polypeptide(L)'
;MLTHQVFPPQVVKAVWGEFLYQHVILFLSKIFNMVFRYRFVSWGSYFVLVLIAVIFVIVDSWHEPHRLISLFGIVVLLLFGFVFSTAPRKVRWRHVAWGMALQFILGVVILRWPLGRSVFRCAGDKVSAFLAFTDEGSGFVFGKIVKEDHIFAFQVLSVILFFSFCIQILYYYGVMQWVVLKLGWFLQITIGTTACESVNAAANIFLGQVGKTF
;
A
#
# COMPACT_ATOMS: atom_id res chain seq x y z
N MET A 1 -28.82 -14.11 6.40
CA MET A 1 -28.74 -13.36 7.67
C MET A 1 -27.30 -13.47 8.15
N LEU A 2 -26.37 -12.64 7.69
CA LEU A 2 -25.94 -11.39 8.33
C LEU A 2 -25.33 -10.44 7.26
N THR A 3 -26.20 -9.82 6.47
CA THR A 3 -25.86 -8.72 5.55
C THR A 3 -26.49 -7.45 6.10
N HIS A 4 -25.93 -6.88 7.16
CA HIS A 4 -26.20 -5.53 7.65
C HIS A 4 -25.16 -5.22 8.73
N GLN A 5 -24.75 -3.95 8.87
CA GLN A 5 -23.63 -3.44 9.68
C GLN A 5 -22.29 -3.67 8.94
N VAL A 6 -21.66 -2.70 8.24
CA VAL A 6 -21.18 -1.40 8.73
C VAL A 6 -21.10 -0.39 7.56
N PHE A 7 -22.07 0.50 7.47
CA PHE A 7 -22.02 1.81 6.79
C PHE A 7 -23.04 2.66 7.56
N PRO A 8 -22.69 3.81 8.19
CA PRO A 8 -22.19 4.99 7.47
C PRO A 8 -21.28 5.95 8.31
N PRO A 9 -20.97 7.18 7.82
CA PRO A 9 -21.72 8.33 8.34
C PRO A 9 -22.52 9.03 7.23
N GLN A 10 -23.83 9.11 7.42
CA GLN A 10 -24.81 9.64 6.45
C GLN A 10 -24.73 11.17 6.28
N VAL A 11 -23.88 11.86 7.04
CA VAL A 11 -23.88 13.33 7.09
C VAL A 11 -23.10 13.96 5.93
N VAL A 12 -21.99 13.35 5.49
CA VAL A 12 -21.16 13.91 4.41
C VAL A 12 -21.78 13.68 3.01
N LYS A 13 -22.63 12.65 2.88
CA LYS A 13 -23.31 12.33 1.62
C LYS A 13 -24.35 13.37 1.18
N ALA A 14 -24.94 14.12 2.11
CA ALA A 14 -26.06 15.01 1.80
C ALA A 14 -25.66 16.29 1.04
N VAL A 15 -24.44 16.79 1.24
CA VAL A 15 -24.04 18.12 0.70
C VAL A 15 -22.92 18.01 -0.34
N TRP A 16 -21.98 17.09 -0.18
CA TRP A 16 -20.79 16.99 -1.04
C TRP A 16 -20.66 15.66 -1.79
N GLY A 17 -21.48 14.65 -1.43
CA GLY A 17 -21.39 13.30 -1.99
C GLY A 17 -21.78 13.21 -3.46
N GLU A 18 -22.89 13.81 -3.86
CA GLU A 18 -23.38 13.79 -5.25
C GLU A 18 -22.49 14.60 -6.20
N PHE A 19 -22.00 15.77 -5.77
CA PHE A 19 -21.15 16.63 -6.59
C PHE A 19 -19.78 16.01 -6.87
N LEU A 20 -19.10 15.48 -5.85
CA LEU A 20 -17.82 14.78 -6.01
C LEU A 20 -17.95 13.47 -6.81
N TYR A 21 -19.05 12.74 -6.62
CA TYR A 21 -19.31 11.51 -7.38
C TYR A 21 -19.56 11.79 -8.87
N GLN A 22 -20.42 12.76 -9.18
CA GLN A 22 -20.80 13.01 -10.56
C GLN A 22 -19.74 13.75 -11.37
N HIS A 23 -19.03 14.73 -10.78
CA HIS A 23 -18.06 15.53 -11.55
C HIS A 23 -16.65 14.93 -11.55
N VAL A 24 -16.20 14.31 -10.45
CA VAL A 24 -14.81 13.81 -10.36
C VAL A 24 -14.75 12.30 -10.63
N ILE A 25 -15.63 11.50 -10.00
CA ILE A 25 -15.57 10.03 -10.11
C ILE A 25 -16.05 9.53 -11.48
N LEU A 26 -17.15 10.06 -12.03
CA LEU A 26 -17.62 9.67 -13.38
C LEU A 26 -16.68 10.16 -14.49
N PHE A 27 -16.10 11.35 -14.35
CA PHE A 27 -15.13 11.88 -15.31
C PHE A 27 -13.82 11.07 -15.32
N LEU A 28 -13.25 10.79 -14.13
CA LEU A 28 -12.06 9.92 -14.03
C LEU A 28 -12.36 8.49 -14.49
N SER A 29 -13.51 7.91 -14.13
CA SER A 29 -13.85 6.54 -14.55
C SER A 29 -14.11 6.43 -16.05
N LYS A 30 -14.63 7.47 -16.73
CA LYS A 30 -14.77 7.51 -18.20
C LYS A 30 -13.42 7.60 -18.89
N ILE A 31 -12.55 8.52 -18.47
CA ILE A 31 -11.20 8.66 -19.03
C ILE A 31 -10.39 7.38 -18.80
N PHE A 32 -10.48 6.81 -17.59
CA PHE A 32 -9.73 5.62 -17.24
C PHE A 32 -10.28 4.35 -17.89
N ASN A 33 -11.60 4.14 -17.96
CA ASN A 33 -12.17 3.01 -18.70
C ASN A 33 -11.88 3.13 -20.20
N MET A 34 -11.78 4.33 -20.77
CA MET A 34 -11.38 4.51 -22.16
C MET A 34 -9.92 4.11 -22.40
N VAL A 35 -9.01 4.47 -21.47
CA VAL A 35 -7.58 4.10 -21.51
C VAL A 35 -7.36 2.61 -21.23
N PHE A 36 -8.09 2.02 -20.28
CA PHE A 36 -7.94 0.61 -19.88
C PHE A 36 -8.71 -0.37 -20.77
N ARG A 37 -9.76 0.07 -21.50
CA ARG A 37 -10.54 -0.78 -22.41
C ARG A 37 -9.85 -1.06 -23.76
N TYR A 38 -8.73 -0.39 -24.04
CA TYR A 38 -7.92 -0.56 -25.27
C TYR A 38 -6.47 -1.06 -25.06
N ARG A 39 -6.14 -1.81 -24.00
CA ARG A 39 -4.83 -2.52 -23.88
C ARG A 39 -4.95 -4.03 -23.72
N PHE A 40 -5.79 -4.57 -24.58
CA PHE A 40 -5.71 -5.93 -25.08
C PHE A 40 -4.39 -6.11 -25.85
N VAL A 41 -3.37 -6.75 -25.25
CA VAL A 41 -2.62 -7.87 -25.85
C VAL A 41 -2.18 -8.76 -24.68
N SER A 42 -2.95 -9.83 -24.50
CA SER A 42 -3.10 -10.66 -23.31
C SER A 42 -1.83 -11.37 -22.80
N TRP A 43 -0.74 -11.44 -23.58
CA TRP A 43 0.50 -12.17 -23.23
C TRP A 43 1.80 -11.44 -23.64
N GLY A 44 1.78 -10.66 -24.73
CA GLY A 44 2.97 -10.00 -25.27
C GLY A 44 3.53 -8.85 -24.41
N SER A 45 2.66 -8.00 -23.84
CA SER A 45 3.11 -6.93 -22.93
C SER A 45 3.68 -7.47 -21.62
N TYR A 46 3.18 -8.61 -21.15
CA TYR A 46 3.65 -9.31 -19.96
C TYR A 46 5.05 -9.88 -20.15
N PHE A 47 5.28 -10.53 -21.29
CA PHE A 47 6.60 -11.03 -21.65
C PHE A 47 7.58 -9.87 -21.73
N VAL A 48 7.24 -8.77 -22.43
CA VAL A 48 8.12 -7.61 -22.60
C VAL A 48 8.45 -6.92 -21.27
N LEU A 49 7.47 -6.70 -20.38
CA LEU A 49 7.73 -6.09 -19.06
C LEU A 49 8.64 -6.96 -18.19
N VAL A 50 8.40 -8.27 -18.16
CA VAL A 50 9.24 -9.22 -17.43
C VAL A 50 10.64 -9.28 -18.04
N LEU A 51 10.76 -9.28 -19.37
CA LEU A 51 12.04 -9.31 -20.07
C LEU A 51 12.85 -8.03 -19.83
N ILE A 52 12.20 -6.87 -19.82
CA ILE A 52 12.85 -5.59 -19.46
C ILE A 52 13.31 -5.62 -18.00
N ALA A 53 12.50 -6.12 -17.08
CA ALA A 53 12.88 -6.24 -15.67
C ALA A 53 14.06 -7.21 -15.48
N VAL A 54 14.03 -8.36 -16.17
CA VAL A 54 15.10 -9.37 -16.13
C VAL A 54 16.37 -8.82 -16.77
N ILE A 55 16.30 -8.17 -17.94
CA ILE A 55 17.45 -7.50 -18.57
C ILE A 55 18.01 -6.43 -17.64
N PHE A 56 17.17 -5.61 -17.02
CA PHE A 56 17.60 -4.58 -16.09
C PHE A 56 18.35 -5.18 -14.89
N VAL A 57 17.80 -6.23 -14.29
CA VAL A 57 18.43 -6.95 -13.18
C VAL A 57 19.75 -7.57 -13.60
N ILE A 58 19.80 -8.18 -14.77
CA ILE A 58 21.00 -8.77 -15.35
C ILE A 58 22.05 -7.67 -15.52
N VAL A 59 21.80 -6.62 -16.30
CA VAL A 59 22.73 -5.50 -16.51
C VAL A 59 23.22 -4.88 -15.19
N ASP A 60 22.33 -4.70 -14.22
CA ASP A 60 22.66 -4.15 -12.89
C ASP A 60 23.49 -5.11 -12.01
N SER A 61 23.34 -6.42 -12.21
CA SER A 61 23.99 -7.47 -11.41
C SER A 61 25.29 -8.00 -12.00
N TRP A 62 25.70 -7.60 -13.22
CA TRP A 62 26.92 -8.13 -13.86
C TRP A 62 28.21 -7.85 -13.09
N HIS A 63 28.23 -6.80 -12.27
CA HIS A 63 29.42 -6.39 -11.53
C HIS A 63 29.44 -6.88 -10.07
N GLU A 64 28.31 -7.30 -9.50
CA GLU A 64 28.21 -7.70 -8.09
C GLU A 64 27.45 -9.02 -7.90
N PRO A 65 28.16 -10.17 -7.77
CA PRO A 65 27.53 -11.49 -7.66
C PRO A 65 26.68 -11.65 -6.39
N HIS A 66 26.87 -10.81 -5.36
CA HIS A 66 26.05 -10.81 -4.15
C HIS A 66 24.57 -10.48 -4.43
N ARG A 67 24.25 -9.71 -5.48
CA ARG A 67 22.86 -9.39 -5.85
C ARG A 67 22.10 -10.61 -6.38
N LEU A 68 22.81 -11.60 -6.92
CA LEU A 68 22.23 -12.86 -7.37
C LEU A 68 21.69 -13.69 -6.19
N ILE A 69 22.28 -13.54 -4.99
CA ILE A 69 21.81 -14.21 -3.77
C ILE A 69 20.41 -13.70 -3.39
N SER A 70 20.17 -12.39 -3.49
CA SER A 70 18.84 -11.82 -3.25
C SER A 70 17.79 -12.28 -4.27
N LEU A 71 18.19 -12.40 -5.55
CA LEU A 71 17.31 -12.96 -6.59
C LEU A 71 16.95 -14.42 -6.30
N PHE A 72 17.94 -15.22 -5.91
CA PHE A 72 17.75 -16.61 -5.53
C PHE A 72 16.82 -16.73 -4.30
N GLY A 73 16.97 -15.83 -3.33
CA GLY A 73 16.08 -15.74 -2.17
C GLY A 73 14.60 -15.58 -2.55
N ILE A 74 14.29 -14.77 -3.55
CA ILE A 74 12.90 -14.62 -4.06
C ILE A 74 12.36 -15.94 -4.61
N VAL A 75 13.17 -16.66 -5.41
CA VAL A 75 12.77 -17.96 -5.96
C VAL A 75 12.54 -18.98 -4.84
N VAL A 76 13.43 -19.01 -3.85
CA VAL A 76 13.31 -19.88 -2.68
C VAL A 76 12.03 -19.57 -1.89
N LEU A 77 11.72 -18.31 -1.62
CA LEU A 77 10.49 -17.91 -0.91
C LEU A 77 9.23 -18.33 -1.68
N LEU A 78 9.22 -18.19 -3.00
CA LEU A 78 8.11 -18.65 -3.84
C LEU A 78 7.97 -20.18 -3.82
N LEU A 79 9.10 -20.92 -3.84
CA LEU A 79 9.11 -22.38 -3.72
C LEU A 79 8.59 -22.83 -2.35
N PHE A 80 9.00 -22.18 -1.26
CA PHE A 80 8.45 -22.44 0.08
C PHE A 80 6.93 -22.22 0.10
N GLY A 81 6.45 -21.09 -0.44
CA GLY A 81 5.02 -20.84 -0.56
C GLY A 81 4.27 -21.88 -1.39
N PHE A 82 4.92 -22.44 -2.43
CA PHE A 82 4.35 -23.48 -3.28
C PHE A 82 4.32 -24.86 -2.58
N VAL A 83 5.40 -25.25 -1.91
CA VAL A 83 5.53 -26.54 -1.20
C VAL A 83 4.57 -26.63 -0.01
N PHE A 84 4.44 -25.55 0.76
CA PHE A 84 3.51 -25.47 1.89
C PHE A 84 2.08 -25.09 1.48
N SER A 85 1.79 -25.00 0.17
CA SER A 85 0.45 -24.69 -0.32
C SER A 85 -0.49 -25.88 -0.11
N THR A 86 -1.68 -25.62 0.45
CA THR A 86 -2.74 -26.63 0.58
C THR A 86 -3.27 -27.12 -0.76
N ALA A 87 -3.19 -26.30 -1.82
CA ALA A 87 -3.72 -26.63 -3.15
C ALA A 87 -2.80 -26.10 -4.27
N PRO A 88 -1.59 -26.67 -4.44
CA PRO A 88 -0.59 -26.16 -5.39
C PRO A 88 -1.08 -26.16 -6.85
N ARG A 89 -1.98 -27.09 -7.20
CA ARG A 89 -2.61 -27.17 -8.53
C ARG A 89 -3.63 -26.07 -8.83
N LYS A 90 -4.16 -25.38 -7.81
CA LYS A 90 -5.15 -24.29 -7.96
C LYS A 90 -4.52 -22.89 -7.90
N VAL A 91 -3.19 -22.81 -7.79
CA VAL A 91 -2.48 -21.53 -7.70
C VAL A 91 -2.62 -20.76 -9.02
N ARG A 92 -3.21 -19.57 -8.92
CA ARG A 92 -3.33 -18.66 -10.06
C ARG A 92 -2.04 -17.85 -10.19
N TRP A 93 -1.11 -18.34 -10.99
CA TRP A 93 0.20 -17.73 -11.22
C TRP A 93 0.14 -16.27 -11.71
N ARG A 94 -0.96 -15.87 -12.36
CA ARG A 94 -1.19 -14.47 -12.75
C ARG A 94 -1.13 -13.52 -11.55
N HIS A 95 -1.80 -13.86 -10.44
CA HIS A 95 -1.84 -13.02 -9.25
C HIS A 95 -0.47 -12.91 -8.60
N VAL A 96 0.26 -14.02 -8.50
CA VAL A 96 1.61 -14.08 -7.93
C VAL A 96 2.59 -13.27 -8.76
N ALA A 97 2.61 -13.47 -10.08
CA ALA A 97 3.49 -12.74 -10.99
C ALA A 97 3.23 -11.22 -10.96
N TRP A 98 1.96 -10.79 -10.94
CA TRP A 98 1.61 -9.37 -10.83
C TRP A 98 2.00 -8.76 -9.49
N GLY A 99 1.76 -9.46 -8.38
CA GLY A 99 2.18 -9.01 -7.06
C GLY A 99 3.70 -8.79 -6.99
N MET A 100 4.46 -9.76 -7.50
CA MET A 100 5.92 -9.68 -7.58
C MET A 100 6.39 -8.55 -8.51
N ALA A 101 5.78 -8.40 -9.68
CA ALA A 101 6.13 -7.33 -10.61
C ALA A 101 5.84 -5.94 -10.04
N LEU A 102 4.67 -5.73 -9.43
CA LEU A 102 4.33 -4.45 -8.78
C LEU A 102 5.28 -4.12 -7.64
N GLN A 103 5.60 -5.11 -6.79
CA GLN A 103 6.55 -4.92 -5.70
C GLN A 103 7.95 -4.57 -6.23
N PHE A 104 8.41 -5.24 -7.28
CA PHE A 104 9.70 -4.95 -7.91
C PHE A 104 9.73 -3.57 -8.55
N ILE A 105 8.69 -3.20 -9.32
CA ILE A 105 8.58 -1.88 -9.97
C ILE A 105 8.57 -0.78 -8.92
N LEU A 106 7.76 -0.91 -7.86
CA LEU A 106 7.75 0.05 -6.76
C LEU A 106 9.13 0.16 -6.10
N GLY A 107 9.81 -0.96 -5.88
CA GLY A 107 11.17 -0.98 -5.35
C GLY A 107 12.16 -0.20 -6.23
N VAL A 108 12.16 -0.44 -7.54
CA VAL A 108 13.05 0.27 -8.49
C VAL A 108 12.72 1.76 -8.54
N VAL A 109 11.43 2.12 -8.60
CA VAL A 109 10.98 3.52 -8.64
C VAL A 109 11.37 4.25 -7.35
N ILE A 110 11.19 3.64 -6.18
CA ILE A 110 11.44 4.31 -4.90
C ILE A 110 12.94 4.29 -4.52
N LEU A 111 13.66 3.19 -4.76
CA LEU A 111 15.03 3.01 -4.26
C LEU A 111 16.12 3.29 -5.29
N ARG A 112 15.89 3.02 -6.59
CA ARG A 112 16.93 3.18 -7.62
C ARG A 112 16.81 4.53 -8.31
N TRP A 113 15.60 4.89 -8.72
CA TRP A 113 15.32 6.12 -9.48
C TRP A 113 15.59 7.37 -8.60
N PRO A 114 16.44 8.31 -9.03
CA PRO A 114 16.86 9.45 -8.20
C PRO A 114 15.70 10.37 -7.83
N LEU A 115 14.80 10.66 -8.77
CA LEU A 115 13.61 11.49 -8.46
C LEU A 115 12.67 10.77 -7.49
N GLY A 116 12.55 9.45 -7.58
CA GLY A 116 11.64 8.67 -6.75
C GLY A 116 12.16 8.58 -5.32
N ARG A 117 13.48 8.42 -5.16
CA ARG A 117 14.17 8.58 -3.87
C ARG A 117 13.94 9.97 -3.26
N SER A 118 14.09 11.04 -4.04
CA SER A 118 13.88 12.40 -3.53
C SER A 118 12.44 12.66 -3.09
N VAL A 119 11.45 12.20 -3.88
CA VAL A 119 10.04 12.30 -3.53
C VAL A 119 9.72 11.50 -2.27
N PHE A 120 10.20 10.25 -2.18
CA PHE A 120 9.96 9.40 -1.02
C PHE A 120 10.66 9.93 0.23
N ARG A 121 11.88 10.48 0.09
CA ARG A 121 12.58 11.16 1.17
C ARG A 121 11.81 12.38 1.67
N CYS A 122 11.33 13.23 0.77
CA CYS A 122 10.49 14.38 1.14
C CYS A 122 9.24 13.93 1.91
N ALA A 123 8.55 12.87 1.44
CA ALA A 123 7.41 12.31 2.16
C ALA A 123 7.80 11.79 3.55
N GLY A 124 8.92 11.07 3.66
CA GLY A 124 9.49 10.60 4.92
C GLY A 124 9.79 11.74 5.89
N ASP A 125 10.45 12.80 5.42
CA ASP A 125 10.78 13.98 6.21
C ASP A 125 9.52 14.68 6.74
N LYS A 126 8.43 14.72 5.96
CA LYS A 126 7.13 15.24 6.42
C LYS A 126 6.49 14.37 7.49
N VAL A 127 6.55 13.04 7.34
CA VAL A 127 6.07 12.11 8.38
C VAL A 127 6.90 12.26 9.65
N SER A 128 8.23 12.34 9.55
CA SER A 128 9.12 12.56 10.69
C SER A 128 8.84 13.89 11.39
N ALA A 129 8.64 14.98 10.64
CA ALA A 129 8.27 16.27 11.21
C ALA A 129 6.90 16.20 11.91
N PHE A 130 5.94 15.47 11.34
CA PHE A 130 4.64 15.24 11.97
C PHE A 130 4.75 14.43 13.28
N LEU A 131 5.59 13.40 13.31
CA LEU A 131 5.84 12.61 14.51
C LEU A 131 6.58 13.40 15.58
N ALA A 132 7.46 14.34 15.21
CA ALA A 132 8.16 15.21 16.16
C ALA A 132 7.21 16.07 17.00
N PHE A 133 6.00 16.39 16.51
CA PHE A 133 4.98 17.07 17.34
C PHE A 133 4.51 16.21 18.51
N THR A 134 4.68 14.89 18.43
CA THR A 134 4.34 13.98 19.54
C THR A 134 5.33 14.08 20.68
N ASP A 135 6.58 14.47 20.42
CA ASP A 135 7.60 14.63 21.47
C ASP A 135 7.23 15.79 22.43
N GLU A 136 6.67 16.88 21.90
CA GLU A 136 6.14 17.98 22.72
C GLU A 136 4.90 17.56 23.51
N GLY A 137 3.98 16.81 22.90
CA GLY A 137 2.77 16.32 23.56
C GLY A 137 3.07 15.31 24.68
N SER A 138 3.98 14.37 24.43
CA SER A 138 4.42 13.40 25.44
C SER A 138 5.23 14.05 26.55
N GLY A 139 6.05 15.07 26.25
CA GLY A 139 6.73 15.89 27.24
C GLY A 139 5.78 16.66 28.17
N PHE A 140 4.62 17.10 27.66
CA PHE A 140 3.57 17.70 28.50
C PHE A 140 2.89 16.68 29.42
N VAL A 141 2.55 15.50 28.90
CA VAL A 141 1.80 14.47 29.66
C VAL A 141 2.68 13.74 30.68
N PHE A 142 3.90 13.35 30.29
CA PHE A 142 4.77 12.48 31.09
C PHE A 142 5.97 13.22 31.71
N GLY A 143 6.15 14.51 31.41
CA GLY A 143 7.19 15.35 32.01
C GLY A 143 8.60 14.84 31.72
N LYS A 144 9.45 14.85 32.75
CA LYS A 144 10.88 14.51 32.64
C LYS A 144 11.18 13.03 32.35
N ILE A 145 10.22 12.14 32.59
CA ILE A 145 10.37 10.68 32.41
C ILE A 145 10.67 10.33 30.94
N VAL A 146 10.17 11.13 30.00
CA VAL A 146 10.42 10.95 28.56
C VAL A 146 11.70 11.68 28.11
N LYS A 147 12.03 12.81 28.74
CA LYS A 147 13.16 13.67 28.34
C LYS A 147 14.51 13.28 28.94
N GLU A 148 14.53 12.73 30.16
CA GLU A 148 15.79 12.42 30.88
C GLU A 148 16.07 10.90 30.89
N ASP A 149 15.05 10.06 31.10
CA ASP A 149 15.24 8.60 31.22
C ASP A 149 15.04 7.83 29.89
N HIS A 150 14.63 8.51 28.82
CA HIS A 150 14.39 7.93 27.48
C HIS A 150 13.69 6.56 27.52
N ILE A 151 12.67 6.43 28.37
CA ILE A 151 11.97 5.16 28.53
C ILE A 151 11.19 4.87 27.23
N PHE A 152 11.73 3.96 26.43
CA PHE A 152 11.24 3.57 25.11
C PHE A 152 9.72 3.38 25.06
N ALA A 153 9.15 2.76 26.11
CA ALA A 153 7.73 2.46 26.19
C ALA A 153 6.85 3.73 26.10
N PHE A 154 7.18 4.80 26.84
CA PHE A 154 6.35 6.02 26.85
C PHE A 154 6.48 6.83 25.57
N GLN A 155 7.67 6.86 24.97
CA GLN A 155 7.90 7.56 23.71
C GLN A 155 7.17 6.88 22.55
N VAL A 156 7.37 5.56 22.38
CA VAL A 156 6.73 4.82 21.28
C VAL A 156 5.22 4.73 21.46
N LEU A 157 4.74 4.51 22.69
CA LEU A 157 3.30 4.47 22.95
C LEU A 157 2.62 5.80 22.63
N SER A 158 3.24 6.93 22.98
CA SER A 158 2.71 8.26 22.66
C SER A 158 2.61 8.48 21.16
N VAL A 159 3.64 8.10 20.40
CA VAL A 159 3.65 8.14 18.93
C VAL A 159 2.51 7.31 18.34
N ILE A 160 2.31 6.09 18.84
CA ILE A 160 1.22 5.21 18.40
C ILE A 160 -0.16 5.82 18.71
N LEU A 161 -0.34 6.39 19.90
CA LEU A 161 -1.61 7.01 20.32
C LEU A 161 -1.94 8.25 19.48
N PHE A 162 -0.96 9.13 19.27
CA PHE A 162 -1.13 10.33 18.44
C PHE A 162 -1.46 9.95 16.98
N PHE A 163 -0.71 9.02 16.40
CA PHE A 163 -0.96 8.55 15.04
C PHE A 163 -2.35 7.89 14.93
N SER A 164 -2.73 7.04 15.88
CA SER A 164 -4.06 6.39 15.92
C SER A 164 -5.20 7.40 15.97
N PHE A 165 -5.07 8.44 16.80
CA PHE A 165 -6.04 9.52 16.89
C PHE A 165 -6.19 10.28 15.56
N CYS A 166 -5.09 10.64 14.92
CA CYS A 166 -5.12 11.33 13.63
C CYS A 166 -5.75 10.45 12.55
N ILE A 167 -5.38 9.16 12.48
CA ILE A 167 -6.01 8.22 11.56
C ILE A 167 -7.52 8.14 11.82
N GLN A 168 -7.97 8.09 13.08
CA GLN A 168 -9.39 8.05 13.43
C GLN A 168 -10.15 9.32 12.99
N ILE A 169 -9.52 10.50 13.09
CA ILE A 169 -10.06 11.73 12.51
C ILE A 169 -10.22 11.58 10.99
N LEU A 170 -9.20 11.08 10.28
CA LEU A 170 -9.29 10.88 8.82
C LEU A 170 -10.35 9.83 8.44
N TYR A 171 -10.62 8.85 9.31
CA TYR A 171 -11.75 7.92 9.15
C TYR A 171 -13.09 8.61 9.33
N TYR A 172 -13.23 9.47 10.33
CA TYR A 172 -14.46 10.23 10.55
C TYR A 172 -14.80 11.10 9.34
N TYR A 173 -13.79 11.75 8.74
CA TYR A 173 -13.96 12.59 7.54
C TYR A 173 -14.10 11.81 6.22
N GLY A 174 -13.95 10.48 6.22
CA GLY A 174 -14.09 9.67 5.01
C GLY A 174 -12.84 9.59 4.12
N VAL A 175 -11.74 10.25 4.50
CA VAL A 175 -10.51 10.33 3.69
C VAL A 175 -9.81 8.97 3.63
N MET A 176 -9.72 8.27 4.76
CA MET A 176 -9.09 6.93 4.79
C MET A 176 -9.88 5.93 3.95
N GLN A 177 -11.20 5.96 4.01
CA GLN A 177 -12.07 5.10 3.20
C GLN A 177 -11.84 5.38 1.71
N TRP A 178 -11.74 6.66 1.32
CA TRP A 178 -11.43 7.03 -0.06
C TRP A 178 -10.07 6.49 -0.52
N VAL A 179 -9.01 6.68 0.28
CA VAL A 179 -7.65 6.20 -0.03
C VAL A 179 -7.62 4.67 -0.15
N VAL A 180 -8.19 3.96 0.81
CA VAL A 180 -8.21 2.49 0.85
C VAL A 180 -9.02 1.92 -0.31
N LEU A 181 -10.18 2.49 -0.64
CA LEU A 181 -10.98 2.03 -1.78
C LEU A 181 -10.26 2.29 -3.11
N LYS A 182 -9.56 3.43 -3.26
CA LYS A 182 -8.79 3.73 -4.47
C LYS A 182 -7.59 2.81 -4.64
N LEU A 183 -6.83 2.57 -3.57
CA LEU A 183 -5.71 1.63 -3.60
C LEU A 183 -6.19 0.19 -3.80
N GLY A 184 -7.27 -0.21 -3.13
CA GLY A 184 -7.88 -1.53 -3.29
C GLY A 184 -8.37 -1.75 -4.72
N TRP A 185 -9.01 -0.76 -5.32
CA TRP A 185 -9.42 -0.81 -6.72
C TRP A 185 -8.21 -0.86 -7.69
N PHE A 186 -7.14 -0.12 -7.41
CA PHE A 186 -5.90 -0.19 -8.18
C PHE A 186 -5.27 -1.60 -8.13
N LEU A 187 -5.17 -2.19 -6.93
CA LEU A 187 -4.68 -3.57 -6.75
C LEU A 187 -5.61 -4.58 -7.41
N GLN A 188 -6.93 -4.38 -7.33
CA GLN A 188 -7.92 -5.24 -7.97
C GLN A 188 -7.76 -5.27 -9.49
N ILE A 189 -7.55 -4.11 -10.12
CA ILE A 189 -7.39 -4.02 -11.58
C ILE A 189 -6.06 -4.62 -12.03
N THR A 190 -4.98 -4.32 -11.30
CA THR A 190 -3.64 -4.75 -11.69
C THR A 190 -3.43 -6.24 -11.44
N ILE A 191 -3.76 -6.74 -10.25
CA ILE A 191 -3.53 -8.14 -9.86
C ILE A 191 -4.70 -9.04 -10.32
N GLY A 192 -5.92 -8.50 -10.41
CA GLY A 192 -7.12 -9.26 -10.76
C GLY A 192 -7.67 -10.11 -9.62
N THR A 193 -7.35 -9.77 -8.37
CA THR A 193 -7.92 -10.35 -7.14
C THR A 193 -9.37 -9.89 -6.95
N THR A 194 -10.08 -10.47 -5.98
CA THR A 194 -11.44 -10.00 -5.65
C THR A 194 -11.40 -8.60 -5.02
N ALA A 195 -12.51 -7.86 -5.12
CA ALA A 195 -12.60 -6.52 -4.52
C ALA A 195 -12.32 -6.56 -3.00
N CYS A 196 -12.88 -7.54 -2.29
CA CYS A 196 -12.68 -7.71 -0.85
C CYS A 196 -11.21 -8.00 -0.50
N GLU A 197 -10.53 -8.90 -1.23
CA GLU A 197 -9.11 -9.18 -1.01
C GLU A 197 -8.24 -7.93 -1.23
N SER A 198 -8.52 -7.18 -2.29
CA SER A 198 -7.71 -6.03 -2.70
C SER A 198 -7.89 -4.84 -1.75
N VAL A 199 -9.13 -4.58 -1.33
CA VAL A 199 -9.45 -3.56 -0.32
C VAL A 199 -8.84 -3.96 1.04
N ASN A 200 -8.93 -5.23 1.41
CA ASN A 200 -8.29 -5.74 2.63
C ASN A 200 -6.76 -5.60 2.57
N ALA A 201 -6.13 -5.91 1.44
CA ALA A 201 -4.69 -5.71 1.24
C ALA A 201 -4.30 -4.22 1.33
N ALA A 202 -5.07 -3.33 0.69
CA ALA A 202 -4.84 -1.90 0.76
C ALA A 202 -5.02 -1.33 2.18
N ALA A 203 -6.04 -1.77 2.91
CA ALA A 203 -6.27 -1.36 4.29
C ALA A 203 -5.12 -1.76 5.22
N ASN A 204 -4.49 -2.92 4.97
CA ASN A 204 -3.34 -3.41 5.75
C ASN A 204 -2.13 -2.47 5.69
N ILE A 205 -1.99 -1.67 4.63
CA ILE A 205 -0.88 -0.71 4.49
C ILE A 205 -0.95 0.39 5.57
N PHE A 206 -2.15 0.75 6.01
CA PHE A 206 -2.36 1.89 6.93
C PHE A 206 -2.81 1.50 8.34
N LEU A 207 -3.59 0.41 8.49
CA LEU A 207 -4.23 0.06 9.77
C LEU A 207 -3.61 -1.15 10.46
N GLY A 208 -2.75 -1.90 9.77
CA GLY A 208 -2.32 -3.20 10.21
C GLY A 208 -3.48 -4.18 10.41
N GLN A 209 -3.22 -5.28 11.12
CA GLN A 209 -4.19 -6.36 11.31
C GLN A 209 -5.30 -5.98 12.32
N VAL A 210 -4.99 -5.13 13.31
CA VAL A 210 -5.89 -4.82 14.44
C VAL A 210 -6.99 -3.82 14.05
N GLY A 211 -6.72 -2.89 13.13
CA GLY A 211 -7.69 -1.86 12.74
C GLY A 211 -8.76 -2.31 11.74
N LYS A 212 -8.80 -3.60 11.37
CA LYS A 212 -9.73 -4.14 10.35
C LYS A 212 -11.00 -4.77 10.91
N THR A 213 -11.03 -4.96 12.21
CA THR A 213 -12.09 -5.68 12.95
C THR A 213 -13.12 -4.76 13.60
N PHE A 214 -13.03 -3.45 13.38
CA PHE A 214 -13.96 -2.44 13.91
C PHE A 214 -14.66 -1.69 12.79
#